data_AF-A0A931HI01-F1
#
_entry.id   AF-A0A931HI01-F1
#
_cell.length_a   1.000
_cell.length_b   1.000
_cell.length_c   1.000
_cell.angle_alpha   90.00
_cell.angle_beta   90.00
_cell.angle_gamma   90.00
#
_symmetry.space_group_name_H-M   'P 1'
#
loop_
_entity.id
_entity.type
_entity.pdbx_description
1 polymer ?
#
loop_
_entity_poly.entity_id
_entity_poly.type
_entity_poly.pdbx_seq_one_letter_code
_entity_poly.pdbx_strand_id
1 'polypeptide(L)'
;MTAAARQTAPGGMSIGSVLDRLRPEFPDVTISKIRFLEAEGLISPERTPSGYRRFSIEDCERLRYVLTAQRDQYLPLKVIKEQLEAIDRGAATVGAVESRPKRPRPLAVAPGEVSPEVLRTDREVRMSRDDLCERAGIDVGFLTELVRAGLIVPGAAGFFDGDAVLLARTAKAMSEFGLEVRHLRAFKLAADREASLVAQIAGPIAKGRDAGARARAEEMVRELAALSLTLHTCLVKAAVHGALDR
;
A
#
# COMPACT_ATOMS: atom_id res chain seq x y z
N MET A 1 -52.66 4.29 -3.18
CA MET A 1 -51.30 4.82 -2.99
C MET A 1 -50.30 3.77 -3.45
N THR A 2 -50.36 3.39 -4.74
CA THR A 2 -49.43 3.80 -5.82
C THR A 2 -47.97 3.42 -5.55
N ALA A 3 -47.64 2.18 -5.89
CA ALA A 3 -46.28 1.73 -6.13
C ALA A 3 -45.69 2.54 -7.29
N ALA A 4 -44.57 3.22 -7.05
CA ALA A 4 -43.84 3.92 -8.08
C ALA A 4 -43.20 2.90 -9.04
N ALA A 5 -43.91 2.63 -10.13
CA ALA A 5 -43.36 1.94 -11.29
C ALA A 5 -42.16 2.76 -11.81
N ARG A 6 -40.96 2.19 -11.71
CA ARG A 6 -39.79 2.69 -12.44
C ARG A 6 -40.10 2.58 -13.94
N GLN A 7 -40.22 3.73 -14.59
CA GLN A 7 -40.44 3.83 -16.02
C GLN A 7 -39.15 3.42 -16.76
N THR A 8 -39.17 2.25 -17.39
CA THR A 8 -38.12 1.80 -18.32
C THR A 8 -38.28 2.56 -19.64
N ALA A 9 -37.38 3.51 -19.92
CA ALA A 9 -37.35 4.19 -21.22
C ALA A 9 -36.79 3.25 -22.31
N PRO A 10 -37.41 3.15 -23.51
CA PRO A 10 -36.93 2.30 -24.59
C PRO A 10 -35.84 3.04 -25.38
N GLY A 11 -34.56 2.71 -25.15
CA GLY A 11 -33.47 3.42 -25.83
C GLY A 11 -32.07 2.90 -25.56
N GLY A 12 -31.82 1.59 -25.72
CA GLY A 12 -30.45 1.06 -25.61
C GLY A 12 -29.55 1.53 -26.76
N MET A 13 -28.30 1.86 -26.47
CA MET A 13 -27.29 2.31 -27.43
C MET A 13 -26.65 1.13 -28.19
N SER A 14 -26.17 1.41 -29.41
CA SER A 14 -25.34 0.46 -30.15
C SER A 14 -23.90 0.47 -29.61
N ILE A 15 -23.13 -0.60 -29.86
CA ILE A 15 -21.72 -0.66 -29.45
C ILE A 15 -20.86 0.45 -30.07
N GLY A 16 -21.21 0.91 -31.28
CA GLY A 16 -20.55 2.03 -31.94
C GLY A 16 -20.83 3.34 -31.21
N SER A 17 -22.09 3.57 -30.84
CA SER A 17 -22.49 4.75 -30.06
C SER A 17 -21.85 4.79 -28.66
N VAL A 18 -21.62 3.62 -28.05
CA VAL A 18 -20.87 3.52 -26.78
C VAL A 18 -19.40 3.85 -26.99
N LEU A 19 -18.78 3.31 -28.04
CA LEU A 19 -17.39 3.62 -28.39
C LEU A 19 -17.19 5.13 -28.60
N ASP A 20 -18.07 5.78 -29.37
CA ASP A 20 -17.98 7.22 -29.63
C ASP A 20 -18.07 8.06 -28.36
N ARG A 21 -18.82 7.61 -27.35
CA ARG A 21 -18.92 8.27 -26.04
C ARG A 21 -17.71 8.06 -25.14
N LEU A 22 -17.03 6.92 -25.23
CA LEU A 22 -15.87 6.60 -24.40
C LEU A 22 -14.56 7.14 -24.99
N ARG A 23 -14.48 7.24 -26.32
CA ARG A 23 -13.26 7.64 -27.06
C ARG A 23 -12.66 8.99 -26.66
N PRO A 24 -13.42 10.04 -26.29
CA PRO A 24 -12.85 11.30 -25.82
C PRO A 24 -11.99 11.16 -24.55
N GLU A 25 -12.34 10.22 -23.67
CA GLU A 25 -11.63 9.97 -22.41
C GLU A 25 -10.65 8.78 -22.52
N PHE A 26 -10.92 7.84 -23.42
CA PHE A 26 -10.15 6.61 -23.63
C PHE A 26 -9.87 6.41 -25.13
N PRO A 27 -8.85 7.08 -25.70
CA PRO A 27 -8.59 7.05 -27.14
C PRO A 27 -8.22 5.66 -27.67
N ASP A 28 -7.67 4.80 -26.82
CA ASP A 28 -7.23 3.44 -27.16
C ASP A 28 -8.34 2.38 -27.04
N VAL A 29 -9.56 2.77 -26.62
CA VAL A 29 -10.67 1.82 -26.49
C VAL A 29 -11.16 1.39 -27.87
N THR A 30 -11.40 0.09 -28.03
CA THR A 30 -11.88 -0.50 -29.28
C THR A 30 -13.15 -1.31 -29.05
N ILE A 31 -13.90 -1.60 -30.12
CA ILE A 31 -15.05 -2.51 -30.08
C ILE A 31 -14.65 -3.88 -29.52
N SER A 32 -13.47 -4.38 -29.89
CA SER A 32 -12.92 -5.64 -29.37
C SER A 32 -12.72 -5.61 -27.87
N LYS A 33 -12.19 -4.50 -27.33
CA LYS A 33 -12.04 -4.31 -25.89
C LYS A 33 -13.38 -4.30 -25.17
N ILE A 34 -14.39 -3.61 -25.69
CA ILE A 34 -15.74 -3.57 -25.09
C ILE A 34 -16.36 -4.98 -25.05
N ARG A 35 -16.26 -5.74 -26.14
CA ARG A 35 -16.73 -7.14 -26.20
C ARG A 35 -15.99 -8.07 -25.25
N PHE A 36 -14.69 -7.84 -25.07
CA PHE A 36 -13.89 -8.60 -24.12
C PHE A 36 -14.34 -8.34 -22.67
N LEU A 37 -14.59 -7.08 -22.31
CA LEU A 37 -15.09 -6.73 -20.97
C LEU A 37 -16.50 -7.28 -20.69
N GLU A 38 -17.35 -7.36 -21.71
CA GLU A 38 -18.63 -8.08 -21.66
C GLU A 38 -18.42 -9.58 -21.41
N ALA A 39 -17.51 -10.23 -22.15
CA ALA A 39 -17.25 -11.67 -22.01
C ALA A 39 -16.71 -12.04 -20.61
N GLU A 40 -15.92 -11.16 -19.99
CA GLU A 40 -15.43 -11.31 -18.61
C GLU A 40 -16.51 -10.99 -17.54
N GLY A 41 -17.68 -10.54 -17.98
CA GLY A 41 -18.84 -10.30 -17.13
C GLY A 41 -18.76 -9.02 -16.31
N LEU A 42 -18.08 -7.98 -16.82
CA LEU A 42 -18.03 -6.65 -16.18
C LEU A 42 -19.21 -5.76 -16.60
N ILE A 43 -19.88 -6.11 -17.69
CA ILE A 43 -21.13 -5.51 -18.15
C ILE A 43 -22.04 -6.60 -18.72
N SER A 44 -23.34 -6.36 -18.68
CA SER A 44 -24.36 -7.32 -19.11
C SER A 44 -25.42 -6.63 -19.97
N PRO A 45 -25.07 -6.19 -21.20
CA PRO A 45 -26.00 -5.48 -22.07
C PRO A 45 -27.16 -6.38 -22.49
N GLU A 46 -28.36 -5.80 -22.57
CA GLU A 46 -29.56 -6.51 -23.02
C GLU A 46 -29.43 -6.92 -24.50
N ARG A 47 -30.13 -8.00 -24.87
CA ARG A 47 -30.25 -8.42 -26.26
C ARG A 47 -31.65 -8.13 -26.78
N THR A 48 -31.72 -7.53 -27.96
CA THR A 48 -32.97 -7.42 -28.70
C THR A 48 -33.49 -8.81 -29.10
N PRO A 49 -34.80 -8.96 -29.39
CA PRO A 49 -35.35 -10.19 -29.97
C PRO A 49 -34.63 -10.63 -31.26
N SER A 50 -34.01 -9.69 -31.97
CA SER A 50 -33.19 -9.92 -33.17
C SER A 50 -31.73 -10.32 -32.87
N GLY A 51 -31.32 -10.43 -31.60
CA GLY A 51 -29.99 -10.89 -31.19
C GLY A 51 -28.90 -9.81 -31.04
N TYR A 52 -29.18 -8.56 -31.42
CA TYR A 52 -28.25 -7.43 -31.27
C TYR A 52 -28.15 -6.94 -29.82
N ARG A 53 -26.94 -6.54 -29.41
CA ARG A 53 -26.65 -5.95 -28.09
C ARG A 53 -27.17 -4.53 -28.00
N ARG A 54 -27.84 -4.21 -26.91
CA ARG A 54 -28.33 -2.89 -26.53
C ARG A 54 -27.71 -2.52 -25.20
N PHE A 55 -26.83 -1.53 -25.23
CA PHE A 55 -26.13 -1.04 -24.05
C PHE A 55 -26.97 0.04 -23.38
N SER A 56 -27.19 -0.08 -22.08
CA SER A 56 -27.83 0.96 -21.28
C SER A 56 -26.85 2.13 -21.00
N ILE A 57 -27.36 3.21 -20.43
CA ILE A 57 -26.51 4.29 -19.90
C ILE A 57 -25.64 3.75 -18.76
N GLU A 58 -26.19 2.88 -17.92
CA GLU A 58 -25.49 2.24 -16.81
C GLU A 58 -24.33 1.35 -17.28
N ASP A 59 -24.49 0.63 -18.39
CA ASP A 59 -23.39 -0.14 -19.00
C ASP A 59 -22.26 0.79 -19.47
N CYS A 60 -22.59 1.96 -20.00
CA CYS A 60 -21.60 2.95 -20.42
C CYS A 60 -20.85 3.54 -19.22
N GLU A 61 -21.54 3.78 -18.11
CA GLU A 61 -20.93 4.25 -16.86
C GLU A 61 -20.05 3.17 -16.23
N ARG A 62 -20.51 1.91 -16.18
CA ARG A 62 -19.68 0.76 -15.77
C ARG A 62 -18.44 0.63 -16.64
N LEU A 63 -18.55 0.75 -17.96
CA LEU A 63 -17.38 0.73 -18.86
C LEU A 63 -16.40 1.87 -18.56
N ARG A 64 -16.89 3.09 -18.30
CA ARG A 64 -16.04 4.23 -17.90
C ARG A 64 -15.33 3.95 -16.59
N TYR A 65 -16.01 3.35 -15.61
CA TYR A 65 -15.40 2.94 -14.35
C TYR A 65 -14.29 1.91 -14.55
N VAL A 66 -14.57 0.84 -15.31
CA VAL A 66 -13.62 -0.23 -15.61
C VAL A 66 -12.39 0.31 -16.33
N LEU A 67 -12.59 1.14 -17.37
CA LEU A 67 -11.49 1.70 -18.16
C LEU A 67 -10.65 2.69 -17.35
N THR A 68 -11.26 3.50 -16.49
CA THR A 68 -10.54 4.36 -15.54
C THR A 68 -9.71 3.54 -14.56
N ALA A 69 -10.30 2.51 -13.96
CA ALA A 69 -9.60 1.63 -13.02
C ALA A 69 -8.43 0.88 -13.68
N GLN A 70 -8.55 0.49 -14.94
CA GLN A 70 -7.44 -0.12 -15.69
C GLN A 70 -6.36 0.91 -16.08
N ARG A 71 -6.74 2.10 -16.53
CA ARG A 71 -5.82 3.14 -16.99
C ARG A 71 -5.02 3.76 -15.84
N ASP A 72 -5.70 4.12 -14.76
CA ASP A 72 -5.13 4.95 -13.69
C ASP A 72 -4.65 4.12 -12.50
N GLN A 73 -5.23 2.93 -12.29
CA GLN A 73 -4.97 2.09 -11.10
C GLN A 73 -4.46 0.69 -11.45
N TYR A 74 -4.42 0.32 -12.73
CA TYR A 74 -3.93 -0.98 -13.22
C TYR A 74 -4.55 -2.21 -12.50
N LEU A 75 -5.82 -2.12 -12.13
CA LEU A 75 -6.47 -3.17 -11.35
C LEU A 75 -6.75 -4.43 -12.21
N PRO A 76 -6.52 -5.65 -11.66
CA PRO A 76 -6.96 -6.90 -12.29
C PRO A 76 -8.49 -6.94 -12.44
N LEU A 77 -8.97 -7.54 -13.54
CA LEU A 77 -10.42 -7.61 -13.85
C LEU A 77 -11.24 -8.24 -12.72
N LYS A 78 -10.70 -9.24 -12.03
CA LYS A 78 -11.33 -9.88 -10.88
C LYS A 78 -11.62 -8.87 -9.76
N VAL A 79 -10.66 -8.00 -9.45
CA VAL A 79 -10.79 -6.98 -8.40
C VAL A 79 -11.80 -5.91 -8.81
N ILE A 80 -11.79 -5.50 -10.09
CA ILE A 80 -12.77 -4.54 -10.63
C ILE A 80 -14.20 -5.12 -10.55
N LYS A 81 -14.35 -6.41 -10.86
CA LYS A 81 -15.64 -7.11 -10.77
C LYS A 81 -16.17 -7.14 -9.33
N GLU A 82 -15.34 -7.48 -8.35
CA GLU A 82 -15.71 -7.43 -6.92
C GLU A 82 -16.14 -6.02 -6.47
N GLN A 83 -15.51 -4.98 -7.02
CA GLN A 83 -15.87 -3.59 -6.74
C GLN A 83 -17.22 -3.19 -7.35
N LEU A 84 -17.48 -3.59 -8.60
CA LEU A 84 -18.77 -3.37 -9.26
C LEU A 84 -19.89 -4.08 -8.52
N GLU A 85 -19.69 -5.34 -8.12
CA GLU A 85 -20.67 -6.08 -7.34
C GLU A 85 -20.95 -5.43 -5.96
N ALA A 86 -19.94 -4.80 -5.35
CA ALA A 86 -20.14 -4.05 -4.11
C ALA A 86 -20.95 -2.76 -4.32
N ILE A 87 -20.78 -2.08 -5.46
CA ILE A 87 -21.59 -0.93 -5.87
C ILE A 87 -23.04 -1.36 -6.10
N ASP A 88 -23.25 -2.48 -6.81
CA ASP A 88 -24.57 -3.00 -7.15
C ASP A 88 -25.38 -3.46 -5.93
N ARG A 89 -24.69 -3.94 -4.88
CA ARG A 89 -25.30 -4.27 -3.57
C ARG A 89 -25.69 -3.03 -2.74
N GLY A 90 -25.52 -1.83 -3.26
CA GLY A 90 -25.86 -0.57 -2.58
C GLY A 90 -24.89 -0.16 -1.47
N ALA A 91 -23.68 -0.74 -1.43
CA ALA A 91 -22.66 -0.40 -0.44
C ALA A 91 -21.81 0.83 -0.84
N ALA A 92 -22.04 1.41 -2.02
CA ALA A 92 -21.44 2.66 -2.48
C ALA A 92 -22.39 3.39 -3.45
N THR A 93 -22.56 4.70 -3.28
CA THR A 93 -23.37 5.54 -4.17
C THR A 93 -22.63 5.88 -5.46
N VAL A 94 -23.29 5.67 -6.60
CA VAL A 94 -22.83 6.15 -7.91
C VAL A 94 -23.00 7.68 -7.93
N GLY A 95 -21.90 8.43 -7.93
CA GLY A 95 -21.92 9.90 -7.99
C GLY A 95 -21.03 10.61 -6.97
N ALA A 96 -20.51 9.93 -5.95
CA ALA A 96 -19.43 10.47 -5.13
C ALA A 96 -18.10 9.95 -5.67
N VAL A 97 -17.63 10.56 -6.75
CA VAL A 97 -16.22 10.46 -7.13
C VAL A 97 -15.43 11.28 -6.09
N GLU A 98 -15.22 10.69 -4.92
CA GLU A 98 -13.99 10.99 -4.20
C GLU A 98 -12.87 10.35 -5.00
N SER A 99 -12.27 11.18 -5.86
CA SER A 99 -10.95 10.99 -6.43
C SER A 99 -9.95 10.82 -5.31
N ARG A 100 -9.87 9.61 -4.77
CA ARG A 100 -8.72 9.14 -4.04
C ARG A 100 -8.44 7.75 -4.61
N PRO A 101 -7.19 7.43 -4.98
CA PRO A 101 -6.84 6.03 -5.13
C PRO A 101 -7.36 5.32 -3.89
N LYS A 102 -8.00 4.15 -4.05
CA LYS A 102 -8.12 3.23 -2.92
C LYS A 102 -6.68 2.86 -2.54
N ARG A 103 -6.07 3.75 -1.75
CA ARG A 103 -5.07 3.42 -0.76
C ARG A 103 -5.59 2.14 -0.09
N PRO A 104 -4.76 1.15 0.22
CA PRO A 104 -5.16 0.27 1.31
C PRO A 104 -5.61 1.22 2.42
N ARG A 105 -6.88 1.11 2.84
CA ARG A 105 -7.35 1.90 3.98
C ARG A 105 -6.28 1.69 5.04
N PRO A 106 -5.71 2.74 5.66
CA PRO A 106 -4.88 2.51 6.83
C PRO A 106 -5.77 1.65 7.71
N LEU A 107 -5.34 0.40 7.95
CA LEU A 107 -5.97 -0.44 8.94
C LEU A 107 -6.11 0.48 10.14
N ALA A 108 -7.35 0.72 10.58
CA ALA A 108 -7.57 1.52 11.77
C ALA A 108 -6.67 0.89 12.82
N VAL A 109 -5.60 1.59 13.22
CA VAL A 109 -4.47 1.01 13.96
C VAL A 109 -5.07 0.28 15.14
N ALA A 110 -5.18 -1.04 15.02
CA ALA A 110 -5.77 -1.83 16.07
C ALA A 110 -4.82 -1.73 17.27
N PRO A 111 -5.30 -1.84 18.52
CA PRO A 111 -4.41 -1.85 19.67
C PRO A 111 -3.29 -2.89 19.48
N GLY A 112 -2.06 -2.42 19.28
CA GLY A 112 -0.89 -3.27 19.01
C GLY A 112 -0.36 -3.28 17.57
N GLU A 113 -1.01 -2.61 16.62
CA GLU A 113 -0.47 -2.39 15.26
C GLU A 113 0.49 -1.21 15.21
N VAL A 114 1.52 -1.28 14.37
CA VAL A 114 2.45 -0.17 14.15
C VAL A 114 1.91 0.73 13.05
N SER A 115 1.74 2.03 13.35
CA SER A 115 1.30 3.00 12.36
C SER A 115 2.42 3.34 11.36
N PRO A 116 2.14 3.45 10.04
CA PRO A 116 3.10 3.92 9.04
C PRO A 116 3.67 5.31 9.31
N GLU A 117 2.97 6.12 10.10
CA GLU A 117 3.38 7.48 10.47
C GLU A 117 4.63 7.48 11.37
N VAL A 118 4.79 6.45 12.22
CA VAL A 118 5.94 6.29 13.13
C VAL A 118 7.22 5.98 12.35
N LEU A 119 7.09 5.45 11.13
CA LEU A 119 8.21 5.12 10.25
C LEU A 119 8.71 6.34 9.45
N ARG A 120 8.15 7.53 9.66
CA ARG A 120 8.71 8.76 9.09
C ARG A 120 10.00 9.09 9.83
N THR A 121 11.12 8.99 9.13
CA THR A 121 12.43 9.35 9.67
C THR A 121 12.51 10.86 9.84
N ASP A 122 12.58 11.33 11.08
CA ASP A 122 12.86 12.73 11.39
C ASP A 122 14.37 12.99 11.28
N ARG A 123 14.85 13.13 10.04
CA ARG A 123 16.28 13.31 9.72
C ARG A 123 16.79 14.74 10.01
N GLU A 124 15.98 15.60 10.58
CA GLU A 124 16.34 17.01 10.79
C GLU A 124 17.35 17.18 11.94
N VAL A 125 17.39 16.25 12.89
CA VAL A 125 18.34 16.27 14.00
C VAL A 125 19.68 15.68 13.56
N ARG A 126 20.70 16.54 13.43
CA ARG A 126 22.09 16.13 13.30
C ARG A 126 22.77 16.26 14.66
N MET A 127 23.32 15.16 15.17
CA MET A 127 24.08 15.17 16.41
C MET A 127 25.50 14.65 16.23
N SER A 128 26.39 15.20 17.05
CA SER A 128 27.78 14.74 17.13
C SER A 128 27.84 13.39 17.86
N ARG A 129 29.02 12.78 17.79
CA ARG A 129 29.31 11.54 18.53
C ARG A 129 29.15 11.73 20.04
N ASP A 130 29.67 12.82 20.57
CA ASP A 130 29.66 13.11 22.00
C ASP A 130 28.23 13.36 22.50
N ASP A 131 27.43 14.12 21.73
CA ASP A 131 26.01 14.37 22.05
C ASP A 131 25.19 13.07 22.01
N LEU A 132 25.46 12.16 21.06
CA LEU A 132 24.81 10.84 21.07
C LEU A 132 25.18 10.04 22.32
N CYS A 133 26.45 9.99 22.69
CA CYS A 133 26.92 9.27 23.88
C CYS A 133 26.27 9.82 25.16
N GLU A 134 26.25 11.15 25.31
CA GLU A 134 25.63 11.84 26.44
C GLU A 134 24.13 11.53 26.49
N ARG A 135 23.41 11.74 25.38
CA ARG A 135 21.97 11.47 25.32
C ARG A 135 21.65 9.99 25.52
N ALA A 136 22.45 9.07 24.99
CA ALA A 136 22.19 7.64 25.16
C ALA A 136 22.70 7.09 26.51
N GLY A 137 23.48 7.88 27.26
CA GLY A 137 24.11 7.44 28.49
C GLY A 137 25.12 6.31 28.28
N ILE A 138 25.81 6.28 27.14
CA ILE A 138 26.82 5.26 26.81
C ILE A 138 28.19 5.92 26.64
N ASP A 139 29.26 5.14 26.82
CA ASP A 139 30.60 5.61 26.50
C ASP A 139 30.93 5.48 24.99
N VAL A 140 32.02 6.14 24.61
CA VAL A 140 32.54 6.18 23.24
C VAL A 140 32.98 4.79 22.76
N GLY A 141 33.46 3.93 23.65
CA GLY A 141 33.85 2.55 23.34
C GLY A 141 32.65 1.73 22.90
N PHE A 142 31.58 1.73 23.68
CA PHE A 142 30.33 1.03 23.37
C PHE A 142 29.72 1.52 22.04
N LEU A 143 29.72 2.83 21.79
CA LEU A 143 29.28 3.36 20.49
C LEU A 143 30.16 2.85 19.34
N THR A 144 31.47 2.72 19.53
CA THR A 144 32.37 2.15 18.51
C THR A 144 31.98 0.72 18.18
N GLU A 145 31.66 -0.09 19.19
CA GLU A 145 31.22 -1.47 18.98
C GLU A 145 29.91 -1.54 18.20
N LEU A 146 28.92 -0.70 18.54
CA LEU A 146 27.65 -0.62 17.82
C LEU A 146 27.85 -0.24 16.34
N VAL A 147 28.74 0.72 16.07
CA VAL A 147 29.09 1.13 14.70
C VAL A 147 29.82 0.02 13.95
N ARG A 148 30.80 -0.64 14.59
CA ARG A 148 31.53 -1.77 13.99
C ARG A 148 30.62 -2.97 13.69
N ALA A 149 29.63 -3.21 14.53
CA ALA A 149 28.62 -4.24 14.31
C ALA A 149 27.57 -3.85 13.24
N GLY A 150 27.59 -2.59 12.78
CA GLY A 150 26.64 -2.05 11.81
C GLY A 150 25.26 -1.76 12.39
N LEU A 151 25.08 -1.83 13.72
CA LEU A 151 23.81 -1.54 14.39
C LEU A 151 23.46 -0.05 14.32
N ILE A 152 24.48 0.81 14.37
CA ILE A 152 24.36 2.25 14.16
C ILE A 152 25.26 2.61 12.97
N VAL A 153 24.72 3.36 12.01
CA VAL A 153 25.46 3.83 10.85
C VAL A 153 25.40 5.36 10.82
N PRO A 154 26.53 6.07 10.91
CA PRO A 154 26.52 7.52 10.78
C PRO A 154 26.09 7.92 9.35
N GLY A 155 25.44 9.07 9.23
CA GLY A 155 25.09 9.66 7.94
C GLY A 155 26.33 10.04 7.13
N ALA A 156 26.14 10.47 5.88
CA ALA A 156 27.22 10.78 4.94
C ALA A 156 28.24 11.83 5.45
N ALA A 157 27.81 12.72 6.34
CA ALA A 157 28.66 13.75 6.96
C ALA A 157 29.20 13.34 8.35
N GLY A 158 29.05 12.08 8.76
CA GLY A 158 29.53 11.58 10.06
C GLY A 158 28.61 11.86 11.25
N PHE A 159 27.47 12.54 11.04
CA PHE A 159 26.49 12.85 12.09
C PHE A 159 25.51 11.69 12.31
N PHE A 160 24.94 11.65 13.50
CA PHE A 160 23.89 10.73 13.90
C PHE A 160 22.52 11.44 13.98
N ASP A 161 21.45 10.66 14.10
CA ASP A 161 20.07 11.12 14.23
C ASP A 161 19.42 10.59 15.53
N GLY A 162 18.14 10.93 15.74
CA GLY A 162 17.39 10.50 16.92
C GLY A 162 17.26 8.98 17.05
N ASP A 163 17.15 8.27 15.91
CA ASP A 163 17.03 6.82 15.88
C ASP A 163 18.31 6.14 16.40
N ALA A 164 19.47 6.72 16.10
CA ALA A 164 20.74 6.25 16.64
C ALA A 164 20.81 6.33 18.18
N VAL A 165 20.23 7.37 18.79
CA VAL A 165 20.13 7.49 20.26
C VAL A 165 19.24 6.38 20.83
N LEU A 166 18.08 6.15 20.21
CA LEU A 166 17.14 5.12 20.66
C LEU A 166 17.76 3.72 20.56
N LEU A 167 18.44 3.43 19.45
CA LEU A 167 19.17 2.18 19.24
C LEU A 167 20.27 2.00 20.29
N ALA A 168 21.08 3.04 20.54
CA ALA A 168 22.14 3.02 21.54
C ALA A 168 21.61 2.77 22.95
N ARG A 169 20.55 3.48 23.36
CA ARG A 169 19.88 3.28 24.67
C ARG A 169 19.33 1.87 24.81
N THR A 170 18.66 1.37 23.76
CA THR A 170 18.08 0.02 23.77
C THR A 170 19.17 -1.04 23.88
N ALA A 171 20.25 -0.92 23.10
CA ALA A 171 21.38 -1.83 23.18
C ALA A 171 22.04 -1.82 24.57
N LYS A 172 22.17 -0.63 25.19
CA LYS A 172 22.65 -0.51 26.57
C LYS A 172 21.73 -1.26 27.54
N ALA A 173 20.42 -1.03 27.48
CA ALA A 173 19.46 -1.72 28.34
C ALA A 173 19.51 -3.26 28.14
N MET A 174 19.65 -3.74 26.91
CA MET A 174 19.81 -5.17 26.64
C MET A 174 21.10 -5.74 27.25
N SER A 175 22.18 -4.96 27.31
CA SER A 175 23.43 -5.39 27.97
C SER A 175 23.29 -5.61 29.47
N GLU A 176 22.35 -4.92 30.14
CA GLU A 176 22.03 -5.14 31.56
C GLU A 176 21.42 -6.54 31.81
N PHE A 177 20.86 -7.16 30.76
CA PHE A 177 20.39 -8.55 30.76
C PHE A 177 21.45 -9.55 30.23
N GLY A 178 22.70 -9.12 30.05
CA GLY A 178 23.79 -9.96 29.55
C GLY A 178 23.86 -10.08 28.02
N LEU A 179 23.05 -9.32 27.27
CA LEU A 179 23.10 -9.32 25.81
C LEU A 179 24.12 -8.30 25.29
N GLU A 180 25.31 -8.80 24.98
CA GLU A 180 26.35 -8.01 24.33
C GLU A 180 26.06 -7.70 22.85
N VAL A 181 26.78 -6.72 22.30
CA VAL A 181 26.69 -6.26 20.90
C VAL A 181 26.79 -7.40 19.89
N ARG A 182 27.60 -8.43 20.16
CA ARG A 182 27.73 -9.61 19.28
C ARG A 182 26.41 -10.37 19.10
N HIS A 183 25.57 -10.42 20.14
CA HIS A 183 24.26 -11.09 20.10
C HIS A 183 23.25 -10.24 19.31
N LEU A 184 23.40 -8.91 19.35
CA LEU A 184 22.52 -7.98 18.65
C LEU A 184 22.63 -8.08 17.11
N ARG A 185 23.73 -8.65 16.60
CA ARG A 185 23.93 -8.87 15.16
C ARG A 185 22.85 -9.73 14.51
N ALA A 186 22.26 -10.67 15.25
CA ALA A 186 21.17 -11.49 14.76
C ALA A 186 19.91 -10.65 14.45
N PHE A 187 19.61 -9.67 15.30
CA PHE A 187 18.51 -8.71 15.09
C PHE A 187 18.77 -7.82 13.89
N LYS A 188 19.99 -7.30 13.75
CA LYS A 188 20.38 -6.50 12.57
C LYS A 188 20.19 -7.27 11.27
N LEU A 189 20.64 -8.53 11.24
CA LEU A 189 20.51 -9.38 10.07
C LEU A 189 19.05 -9.67 9.73
N ALA A 190 18.18 -9.86 10.73
CA ALA A 190 16.75 -10.01 10.53
C ALA A 190 16.13 -8.73 9.93
N ALA A 191 16.44 -7.56 10.49
CA ALA A 191 15.99 -6.27 10.00
C ALA A 191 16.44 -6.01 8.54
N ASP A 192 17.68 -6.36 8.19
CA ASP A 192 18.19 -6.20 6.83
C ASP A 192 17.46 -7.07 5.80
N ARG A 193 17.08 -8.30 6.20
CA ARG A 193 16.28 -9.17 5.35
C ARG A 193 14.87 -8.60 5.14
N GLU A 194 14.22 -8.13 6.20
CA GLU A 194 12.91 -7.49 6.09
C GLU A 194 12.96 -6.26 5.19
N ALA A 195 13.93 -5.37 5.40
CA ALA A 195 14.13 -4.18 4.55
C ALA A 195 14.41 -4.54 3.08
N SER A 196 15.19 -5.60 2.84
CA SER A 196 15.50 -6.06 1.48
C SER A 196 14.26 -6.57 0.75
N LEU A 197 13.36 -7.29 1.43
CA LEU A 197 12.10 -7.76 0.85
C LEU A 197 11.19 -6.58 0.47
N VAL A 198 11.06 -5.60 1.37
CA VAL A 198 10.28 -4.38 1.09
C VAL A 198 10.87 -3.61 -0.09
N ALA A 199 12.19 -3.47 -0.15
CA ALA A 199 12.88 -2.80 -1.25
C ALA A 199 12.72 -3.52 -2.60
N GLN A 200 12.70 -4.85 -2.61
CA GLN A 200 12.46 -5.64 -3.84
C GLN A 200 11.07 -5.40 -4.41
N ILE A 201 10.06 -5.22 -3.55
CA ILE A 201 8.67 -4.96 -3.96
C ILE A 201 8.52 -3.50 -4.45
N ALA A 202 9.07 -2.54 -3.73
CA ALA A 202 8.93 -1.12 -4.05
C ALA A 202 9.86 -0.65 -5.18
N GLY A 203 10.98 -1.34 -5.40
CA GLY A 203 12.03 -0.96 -6.36
C GLY A 203 11.55 -0.76 -7.80
N PRO A 204 10.75 -1.67 -8.38
CA PRO A 204 10.17 -1.49 -9.72
C PRO A 204 9.27 -0.25 -9.82
N ILE A 205 8.49 0.04 -8.78
CA ILE A 205 7.56 1.17 -8.74
C ILE A 205 8.34 2.49 -8.68
N ALA A 206 9.41 2.54 -7.89
CA ALA A 206 10.27 3.72 -7.79
C ALA A 206 10.94 4.09 -9.13
N LYS A 207 11.14 3.11 -10.03
CA LYS A 207 11.73 3.29 -11.37
C LYS A 207 10.71 3.67 -12.45
N GLY A 208 9.44 3.81 -12.11
CA GLY A 208 8.40 4.28 -13.03
C GLY A 208 8.76 5.64 -13.65
N ARG A 209 8.32 5.87 -14.89
CA ARG A 209 8.66 7.08 -15.67
C ARG A 209 7.72 8.26 -15.41
N ASP A 210 6.64 8.05 -14.65
CA ASP A 210 5.64 9.07 -14.34
C ASP A 210 6.05 9.97 -13.17
N ALA A 211 5.56 11.21 -13.19
CA ALA A 211 5.70 12.16 -12.09
C ALA A 211 4.86 11.66 -10.89
N GLY A 212 5.54 11.05 -9.91
CA GLY A 212 4.90 10.50 -8.71
C GLY A 212 5.30 9.07 -8.39
N ALA A 213 5.97 8.37 -9.30
CA ALA A 213 6.48 7.01 -9.11
C ALA A 213 7.27 6.85 -7.79
N ARG A 214 8.13 7.81 -7.47
CA ARG A 214 8.93 7.82 -6.24
C ARG A 214 8.09 8.01 -4.99
N ALA A 215 7.15 8.96 -4.99
CA ALA A 215 6.27 9.21 -3.86
C ALA A 215 5.37 8.00 -3.55
N ARG A 216 4.86 7.33 -4.61
CA ARG A 216 4.07 6.09 -4.48
C ARG A 216 4.92 4.95 -3.92
N ALA A 217 6.15 4.80 -4.38
CA ALA A 217 7.06 3.79 -3.83
C ALA A 217 7.37 4.06 -2.35
N GLU A 218 7.61 5.31 -1.96
CA GLU A 218 7.85 5.67 -0.56
C GLU A 218 6.63 5.44 0.34
N GLU A 219 5.41 5.72 -0.14
CA GLU A 219 4.16 5.40 0.57
C GLU A 219 4.03 3.88 0.75
N MET A 220 4.24 3.11 -0.31
CA MET A 220 4.19 1.64 -0.24
C MET A 220 5.25 1.06 0.69
N VAL A 221 6.48 1.59 0.69
CA VAL A 221 7.53 1.16 1.62
C VAL A 221 7.08 1.36 3.06
N ARG A 222 6.48 2.51 3.39
CA ARG A 222 6.00 2.77 4.76
C ARG A 222 4.88 1.81 5.16
N GLU A 223 3.92 1.55 4.27
CA GLU A 223 2.82 0.62 4.54
C GLU A 223 3.32 -0.83 4.73
N LEU A 224 4.20 -1.31 3.84
CA LEU A 224 4.77 -2.65 3.94
C LEU A 224 5.65 -2.82 5.18
N ALA A 225 6.43 -1.80 5.54
CA ALA A 225 7.25 -1.81 6.75
C ALA A 225 6.39 -1.86 8.02
N ALA A 226 5.28 -1.12 8.07
CA ALA A 226 4.33 -1.16 9.19
C ALA A 226 3.69 -2.55 9.36
N LEU A 227 3.27 -3.18 8.25
CA LEU A 227 2.75 -4.54 8.25
C LEU A 227 3.81 -5.56 8.67
N SER A 228 5.05 -5.43 8.16
CA SER A 228 6.18 -6.29 8.54
C SER A 228 6.45 -6.24 10.04
N LEU A 229 6.52 -5.04 10.62
CA LEU A 229 6.80 -4.87 12.05
C LEU A 229 5.66 -5.39 12.93
N THR A 230 4.42 -5.23 12.48
CA THR A 230 3.24 -5.81 13.16
C THR A 230 3.31 -7.34 13.16
N LEU A 231 3.59 -7.95 12.00
CA LEU A 231 3.78 -9.39 11.86
C LEU A 231 4.95 -9.88 12.75
N HIS A 232 6.09 -9.21 12.70
CA HIS A 232 7.27 -9.52 13.49
C HIS A 232 6.94 -9.51 14.99
N THR A 233 6.26 -8.47 15.47
CA THR A 233 5.83 -8.35 16.87
C THR A 233 4.94 -9.53 17.29
N CYS A 234 3.96 -9.91 16.45
CA CYS A 234 3.09 -11.05 16.73
C CYS A 234 3.86 -12.38 16.76
N LEU A 235 4.79 -12.61 15.82
CA LEU A 235 5.62 -13.81 15.77
C LEU A 235 6.53 -13.92 16.99
N VAL A 236 7.17 -12.83 17.40
CA VAL A 236 8.02 -12.79 18.60
C VAL A 236 7.18 -13.05 19.85
N LYS A 237 6.02 -12.40 20.01
CA LYS A 237 5.12 -12.66 21.15
C LYS A 237 4.72 -14.13 21.25
N ALA A 238 4.29 -14.73 20.13
CA ALA A 238 3.92 -16.14 20.09
C ALA A 238 5.10 -17.07 20.45
N ALA A 239 6.30 -16.77 19.92
CA ALA A 239 7.49 -17.57 20.20
C ALA A 239 7.96 -17.46 21.66
N VAL A 240 7.91 -16.26 22.25
CA VAL A 240 8.28 -16.03 23.65
C VAL A 240 7.31 -16.71 24.60
N HIS A 241 6.00 -16.60 24.37
CA HIS A 241 5.02 -17.35 25.17
C HIS A 241 5.29 -18.86 25.13
N GLY A 242 5.48 -19.43 23.93
CA GLY A 242 5.80 -20.86 23.79
C GLY A 242 7.18 -21.30 24.31
N ALA A 243 8.05 -20.36 24.69
CA ALA A 243 9.31 -20.64 25.37
C ALA A 243 9.17 -20.66 26.90
N LEU A 244 8.17 -19.93 27.44
CA LEU A 244 7.86 -19.89 28.87
C LEU A 244 6.86 -20.99 29.29
N ASP A 245 6.05 -21.48 28.34
CA ASP A 245 5.07 -22.55 28.57
C ASP A 245 5.67 -23.98 28.49
N ARG A 246 7.01 -24.11 28.38
CA ARG A 246 7.75 -25.37 28.40
C ARG A 246 8.50 -25.56 29.71
#